data_AF-A0A956QYY1-F1
#
_entry.id   AF-A0A956QYY1-F1
#
_cell.length_a   1.000
_cell.length_b   1.000
_cell.length_c   1.000
_cell.angle_alpha   90.00
_cell.angle_beta   90.00
_cell.angle_gamma   90.00
#
_symmetry.space_group_name_H-M   'P 1'
#
loop_
_entity.id
_entity.type
_entity.pdbx_description
1 polymer ?
#
loop_
_entity_poly.entity_id
_entity_poly.type
_entity_poly.pdbx_seq_one_letter_code
_entity_poly.pdbx_strand_id
1 'polypeptide(L)'
;WESLWVALCGIAAGVVLTAWPYWKLSTQGLDYSAALGENGAQISGVTMSPILYVELYPPHALVIAGAIILATMLAGLYPAWRAGRVDPVKVIRIV
;
A
#
# COMPACT_ATOMS: atom_id res chain seq x y z
N TRP A 1 -14.27 16.44 -2.21
CA TRP A 1 -14.91 15.16 -2.60
C TRP A 1 -14.03 14.39 -3.59
N GLU A 2 -13.38 15.09 -4.53
CA GLU A 2 -12.43 14.51 -5.49
C GLU A 2 -11.31 13.70 -4.85
N SER A 3 -10.68 14.21 -3.77
CA SER A 3 -9.58 13.51 -3.10
C SER A 3 -9.97 12.16 -2.52
N LEU A 4 -11.22 11.99 -2.09
CA LEU A 4 -11.72 10.69 -1.61
C LEU A 4 -11.84 9.69 -2.76
N TRP A 5 -12.37 10.13 -3.91
CA TRP A 5 -12.44 9.30 -5.11
C TRP A 5 -11.07 8.88 -5.60
N VAL A 6 -10.10 9.80 -5.63
CA VAL A 6 -8.73 9.49 -6.01
C VAL A 6 -8.13 8.44 -5.07
N ALA A 7 -8.36 8.56 -3.76
CA ALA A 7 -7.89 7.57 -2.79
C ALA A 7 -8.48 6.19 -3.02
N LEU A 8 -9.81 6.09 -3.23
CA LEU A 8 -10.50 4.83 -3.47
C LEU A 8 -10.05 4.17 -4.78
N CYS A 9 -9.97 4.94 -5.87
CA CYS A 9 -9.48 4.45 -7.15
C CYS A 9 -8.00 4.01 -7.05
N GLY A 10 -7.18 4.75 -6.31
CA GLY A 10 -5.78 4.41 -6.04
C GLY A 10 -5.63 3.08 -5.28
N ILE A 11 -6.47 2.84 -4.27
CA ILE A 11 -6.48 1.57 -3.54
C ILE A 11 -6.91 0.42 -4.47
N ALA A 12 -7.99 0.60 -5.23
CA ALA A 12 -8.47 -0.42 -6.16
C ALA A 12 -7.39 -0.78 -7.21
N ALA A 13 -6.77 0.22 -7.82
CA ALA A 13 -5.68 0.03 -8.76
C ALA A 13 -4.47 -0.64 -8.10
N GLY A 14 -4.08 -0.20 -6.89
CA GLY A 14 -2.98 -0.78 -6.14
C GLY A 14 -3.19 -2.26 -5.79
N VAL A 15 -4.41 -2.64 -5.40
CA VAL A 15 -4.77 -4.05 -5.15
C VAL A 15 -4.66 -4.87 -6.43
N VAL A 16 -5.20 -4.38 -7.55
CA VAL A 16 -5.13 -5.11 -8.83
C VAL A 16 -3.68 -5.29 -9.28
N LEU A 17 -2.85 -4.25 -9.17
CA LEU A 17 -1.45 -4.28 -9.56
C LEU A 17 -0.61 -5.22 -8.67
N THR A 18 -0.93 -5.30 -7.37
CA THR A 18 -0.21 -6.14 -6.41
C THR A 18 -0.78 -7.56 -6.27
N ALA A 19 -1.98 -7.83 -6.80
CA ALA A 19 -2.64 -9.14 -6.72
C ALA A 19 -1.82 -10.25 -7.38
N TRP A 20 -1.30 -10.01 -8.59
CA TRP A 20 -0.48 -10.99 -9.30
C TRP A 20 0.82 -11.35 -8.56
N PRO A 21 1.69 -10.38 -8.19
CA PRO A 21 2.90 -10.71 -7.45
C PRO A 21 2.58 -11.32 -6.08
N TYR A 22 1.53 -10.87 -5.38
CA TYR A 22 1.09 -11.48 -4.13
C TYR A 22 0.72 -12.96 -4.33
N TRP A 23 -0.09 -13.28 -5.34
CA TRP A 23 -0.49 -14.66 -5.63
C TRP A 23 0.71 -15.56 -5.91
N LYS A 24 1.67 -15.07 -6.70
CA LYS A 24 2.91 -15.81 -7.00
C LYS A 24 3.71 -16.09 -5.72
N LEU A 25 3.94 -15.07 -4.89
CA LEU A 25 4.74 -15.22 -3.66
C LEU A 25 4.00 -16.00 -2.55
N SER A 26 2.67 -15.95 -2.54
CA SER A 26 1.85 -16.69 -1.57
C SER A 26 1.76 -18.18 -1.92
N THR A 27 1.81 -18.55 -3.21
CA THR A 27 1.73 -19.96 -3.64
C THR A 27 3.07 -20.62 -3.85
N GLN A 28 4.03 -19.94 -4.48
CA GLN A 28 5.35 -20.50 -4.79
C GLN A 28 6.36 -20.25 -3.67
N GLY A 29 6.11 -19.26 -2.82
CA GLY A 29 7.06 -18.81 -1.83
C GLY A 29 8.33 -18.22 -2.46
N LEU A 30 9.23 -17.75 -1.59
CA LEU A 30 10.56 -17.31 -1.97
C LEU A 30 11.56 -18.35 -1.48
N ASP A 31 12.26 -18.98 -2.41
CA ASP A 31 13.19 -20.05 -2.12
C ASP A 31 14.55 -19.48 -1.71
N TYR A 32 14.94 -19.75 -0.46
CA TYR A 32 16.23 -19.37 0.09
C TYR A 32 17.20 -20.55 0.25
N SER A 33 16.90 -21.71 -0.34
CA SER A 33 17.73 -22.93 -0.21
C SER A 33 19.16 -22.73 -0.70
N ALA A 34 19.37 -21.83 -1.67
CA ALA A 34 20.71 -21.46 -2.15
C ALA A 34 21.57 -20.73 -1.09
N ALA A 35 20.93 -20.03 -0.14
CA ALA A 35 21.61 -19.27 0.90
C ALA A 35 21.64 -19.99 2.25
N LEU A 36 20.61 -20.78 2.57
CA LEU A 36 20.47 -21.48 3.86
C LEU A 36 20.79 -22.99 3.79
N GLY A 37 21.01 -23.54 2.59
CA GLY A 37 21.16 -24.97 2.35
C GLY A 37 19.81 -25.68 2.17
N GLU A 38 19.83 -26.86 1.54
CA GLU A 38 18.62 -27.65 1.23
C GLU A 38 17.81 -28.04 2.48
N ASN A 39 18.50 -28.17 3.62
CA ASN A 39 17.89 -28.46 4.91
C ASN A 39 17.40 -27.20 5.63
N GLY A 40 17.44 -26.02 5.02
CA GLY A 40 17.01 -24.76 5.62
C GLY A 40 17.82 -24.30 6.83
N ALA A 41 17.35 -23.25 7.49
CA ALA A 41 18.01 -22.71 8.67
C ALA A 41 17.92 -23.71 9.84
N GLN A 42 19.05 -24.14 10.38
CA GLN A 42 19.09 -24.87 11.65
C GLN A 42 19.42 -23.91 12.79
N ILE A 43 18.43 -23.68 13.66
CA ILE A 43 18.60 -22.90 14.87
C ILE A 43 18.24 -23.81 16.04
N SER A 44 19.22 -24.07 16.91
CA SER A 44 19.02 -24.91 18.10
C SER A 44 18.47 -26.33 17.82
N GLY A 45 18.87 -26.94 16.69
CA GLY A 45 18.46 -28.30 16.32
C GLY A 45 17.08 -28.42 15.67
N VAL A 46 16.34 -27.31 15.53
CA VAL A 46 15.07 -27.27 14.79
C VAL A 46 15.34 -26.78 13.36
N THR A 47 14.85 -27.55 12.39
CA THR A 47 14.96 -27.23 10.97
C THR A 47 13.77 -26.35 10.56
N MET A 48 14.05 -25.12 10.09
CA MET A 48 13.04 -24.24 9.49
C MET A 48 13.02 -24.42 7.98
N SER A 49 11.83 -24.37 7.36
CA SER A 49 11.70 -24.46 5.90
C SER A 49 12.46 -23.31 5.22
N PRO A 50 13.23 -23.58 4.16
CA PRO A 50 13.92 -22.54 3.39
C PRO A 50 12.99 -21.72 2.49
N ILE A 51 11.72 -22.10 2.38
CA ILE A 51 10.73 -21.41 1.55
C ILE A 51 9.92 -20.45 2.41
N LEU A 52 10.02 -19.15 2.11
CA LEU A 52 9.28 -18.10 2.80
C LEU A 52 8.01 -17.73 2.02
N TYR A 53 6.86 -17.89 2.62
CA TYR A 53 5.58 -17.49 2.02
C TYR A 53 5.17 -16.10 2.49
N VAL A 54 4.62 -15.30 1.57
CA VAL A 54 4.03 -14.01 1.92
C VAL A 54 2.57 -14.24 2.32
N GLU A 55 2.20 -13.74 3.49
CA GLU A 55 0.82 -13.71 3.96
C GLU A 55 0.39 -12.28 4.29
N LEU A 56 -0.82 -11.92 3.86
CA LEU A 56 -1.42 -10.63 4.18
C LEU A 56 -2.34 -10.78 5.39
N TYR A 57 -1.95 -10.21 6.53
CA TYR A 57 -2.79 -10.19 7.72
C TYR A 57 -3.92 -9.15 7.56
N PRO A 58 -5.21 -9.54 7.58
CA PRO A 58 -6.31 -8.65 7.22
C PRO A 58 -6.39 -7.35 8.04
N PRO A 59 -6.12 -7.34 9.36
CA PRO A 59 -6.07 -6.09 10.12
C PRO A 59 -5.02 -5.10 9.62
N HIS A 60 -3.86 -5.57 9.16
CA HIS A 60 -2.82 -4.69 8.61
C HIS A 60 -3.25 -4.11 7.26
N ALA A 61 -3.94 -4.89 6.43
CA ALA A 61 -4.49 -4.40 5.16
C ALA A 61 -5.45 -3.22 5.39
N LEU A 62 -6.31 -3.29 6.41
CA LEU A 62 -7.21 -2.19 6.78
C LEU A 62 -6.46 -0.94 7.26
N VAL A 63 -5.41 -1.12 8.07
CA VAL A 63 -4.57 -0.01 8.53
C VAL A 63 -3.88 0.68 7.35
N ILE A 64 -3.32 -0.09 6.42
CA ILE A 64 -2.68 0.42 5.21
C ILE A 64 -3.69 1.21 4.36
N ALA A 65 -4.88 0.64 4.11
CA ALA A 65 -5.93 1.31 3.36
C ALA A 65 -6.37 2.63 4.03
N GLY A 66 -6.58 2.62 5.35
CA GLY A 66 -6.91 3.81 6.13
C GLY A 66 -5.82 4.88 6.04
N ALA A 67 -4.54 4.48 6.15
CA ALA A 67 -3.41 5.40 6.02
C ALA A 67 -3.35 6.05 4.63
N ILE A 68 -3.58 5.29 3.56
CA ILE A 68 -3.59 5.81 2.19
C ILE A 68 -4.73 6.84 2.00
N ILE A 69 -5.93 6.54 2.49
CA ILE A 69 -7.07 7.47 2.41
C ILE A 69 -6.76 8.76 3.16
N LEU A 70 -6.28 8.65 4.41
CA LEU A 70 -5.96 9.82 5.23
C LEU A 70 -4.85 10.66 4.58
N ALA A 71 -3.77 10.04 4.11
CA ALA A 71 -2.68 10.75 3.45
C ALA A 71 -3.16 11.50 2.20
N THR A 72 -3.98 10.85 1.37
CA THR A 72 -4.53 11.45 0.14
C THR A 72 -5.48 12.60 0.46
N MET A 73 -6.33 12.45 1.47
CA MET A 73 -7.23 13.51 1.92
C MET A 73 -6.46 14.70 2.48
N LEU A 74 -5.45 14.48 3.32
CA LEU A 74 -4.61 15.54 3.88
C LEU A 74 -3.86 16.32 2.79
N ALA A 75 -3.36 15.62 1.76
CA ALA A 75 -2.73 16.24 0.61
C ALA A 75 -3.69 17.19 -0.16
N GLY A 76 -4.96 16.80 -0.29
CA GLY A 76 -5.99 17.63 -0.92
C GLY A 76 -6.60 18.72 -0.01
N LEU A 77 -6.47 18.56 1.31
CA LEU A 77 -7.12 19.44 2.28
C LEU A 77 -6.51 20.84 2.32
N TYR A 78 -5.18 20.94 2.33
CA TYR A 78 -4.49 22.24 2.32
C TYR A 78 -4.85 23.12 1.12
N PRO A 79 -4.74 22.64 -0.15
CA PRO A 79 -5.10 23.46 -1.30
C PRO A 79 -6.59 23.81 -1.33
N ALA A 80 -7.49 22.90 -0.94
CA ALA A 80 -8.93 23.17 -0.89
C ALA A 80 -9.27 24.27 0.12
N TRP A 81 -8.65 24.22 1.31
CA TRP A 81 -8.82 25.24 2.33
C TRP A 81 -8.28 26.60 1.87
N ARG A 82 -7.11 26.61 1.23
CA ARG A 82 -6.53 27.83 0.66
C ARG A 82 -7.44 28.41 -0.43
N ALA A 83 -7.96 27.59 -1.33
CA ALA A 83 -8.84 28.00 -2.42
C ALA A 83 -10.13 28.66 -1.92
N GLY A 84 -10.73 28.14 -0.83
CA GLY A 84 -11.93 28.73 -0.22
C GLY A 84 -11.72 30.08 0.45
N ARG A 85 -10.46 30.51 0.67
CA ARG A 85 -10.12 31.78 1.31
C ARG A 85 -9.62 32.85 0.33
N VAL A 86 -9.58 32.55 -0.97
CA VAL A 86 -9.14 33.51 -1.99
C VAL A 86 -10.29 34.45 -2.34
N ASP A 87 -10.00 35.75 -2.44
CA ASP A 87 -10.99 36.77 -2.76
C ASP A 87 -11.55 36.58 -4.19
N PRO A 88 -12.86 36.37 -4.39
CA PRO A 88 -13.42 36.05 -5.70
C PRO A 88 -13.17 37.15 -6.74
N VAL A 89 -13.14 38.41 -6.32
CA VAL A 89 -12.93 39.57 -7.20
C VAL A 89 -11.51 39.61 -7.72
N LYS A 90 -10.54 39.20 -6.90
CA LYS A 90 -9.14 39.07 -7.32
C LYS A 90 -8.96 37.92 -8.30
N VAL A 91 -9.64 36.79 -8.10
CA VAL A 91 -9.54 35.63 -9.00
C VAL A 91 -10.11 35.95 -10.38
N ILE A 92 -11.30 36.55 -10.45
CA ILE A 92 -11.95 36.91 -11.73
C ILE A 92 -11.13 37.88 -12.58
N ARG A 93 -10.29 38.73 -11.97
CA ARG A 93 -9.40 39.64 -12.71
C ARG A 93 -8.14 38.97 -13.27
N ILE A 94 -7.83 37.74 -12.83
CA ILE A 94 -6.65 36.98 -13.24
C ILE A 94 -7.00 36.00 -14.37
N VAL A 95 -8.28 35.64 -14.53
CA VAL A 95 -8.79 34.80 -15.63
C VAL A 95 -9.17 35.67 -16.83
#